data_AF-A0A9D3XI14-F1
#
_entry.id   AF-A0A9D3XI14-F1
#
_cell.length_a   1.000
_cell.length_b   1.000
_cell.length_c   1.000
_cell.angle_alpha   90.00
_cell.angle_beta   90.00
_cell.angle_gamma   90.00
#
_symmetry.space_group_name_H-M   'P 1'
#
loop_
_entity.id
_entity.type
_entity.pdbx_description
1 polymer ?
#
loop_
_entity_poly.entity_id
_entity_poly.type
_entity_poly.pdbx_seq_one_letter_code
_entity_poly.pdbx_strand_id
1 'polypeptide(L)'
;MGMCYSLRARLLGAHPSIAYGGEGEPHAGQLEHADPQLLHRLREELVAKEKADKKRSKSIDKTLKAEKREYKQTHRLLLLGAGESGKSTIVKQMRILHVNGFNAEEKKMKIQDIKNNIKEAIETIVTAMGNLAPPVELANPENQFRIDYILNLANQIDFDFSA
;
A
#
# COMPACT_ATOMS: atom_id res chain seq x y z
N MET A 1 0.28 -1.24 32.69
CA MET A 1 -0.85 -0.54 32.05
C MET A 1 -0.39 -0.02 30.70
N GLY A 2 -1.16 -0.25 29.64
CA GLY A 2 -0.87 0.25 28.28
C GLY A 2 -1.17 -0.80 27.22
N MET A 3 -2.40 -0.78 26.70
CA MET A 3 -2.95 -1.73 25.73
C MET A 3 -2.44 -1.44 24.31
N CYS A 4 -1.91 -2.45 23.63
CA CYS A 4 -1.60 -2.39 22.21
C CYS A 4 -2.84 -2.83 21.42
N TYR A 5 -3.52 -1.89 20.77
CA TYR A 5 -4.63 -2.17 19.88
C TYR A 5 -4.10 -2.55 18.49
N SER A 6 -3.93 -3.84 18.23
CA SER A 6 -3.85 -4.32 16.84
C SER A 6 -5.27 -4.46 16.28
N LEU A 7 -5.66 -3.59 15.35
CA LEU A 7 -6.83 -3.83 14.50
C LEU A 7 -6.51 -5.01 13.56
N ARG A 8 -6.88 -6.23 13.98
CA ARG A 8 -6.97 -7.39 13.10
C ARG A 8 -8.40 -7.52 12.62
N ALA A 9 -8.69 -6.89 11.49
CA ALA A 9 -9.97 -7.04 10.80
C ALA A 9 -10.15 -8.50 10.38
N ARG A 10 -11.30 -9.06 10.77
CA ARG A 10 -11.82 -10.36 10.37
C ARG A 10 -12.03 -10.37 8.86
N LEU A 11 -11.48 -11.36 8.17
CA LEU A 11 -11.98 -11.87 6.88
C LEU A 11 -11.22 -13.16 6.54
N LEU A 12 -11.44 -14.20 7.35
CA LEU A 12 -11.27 -15.58 6.89
C LEU A 12 -12.61 -16.02 6.33
N GLY A 13 -12.84 -15.68 5.06
CA GLY A 13 -13.85 -16.36 4.26
C GLY A 13 -13.41 -17.81 4.10
N ALA A 14 -14.27 -18.73 4.52
CA ALA A 14 -14.05 -20.16 4.45
C ALA A 14 -13.67 -20.60 3.02
N HIS A 15 -12.49 -21.21 2.89
CA HIS A 15 -12.20 -22.04 1.73
C HIS A 15 -13.10 -23.29 1.78
N PRO A 16 -13.73 -23.71 0.68
CA PRO A 16 -14.34 -25.02 0.64
C PRO A 16 -13.22 -26.05 0.66
N SER A 17 -13.08 -26.74 1.80
CA SER A 17 -12.29 -27.94 1.95
C SER A 17 -12.78 -28.99 0.94
N ILE A 18 -11.93 -29.35 -0.02
CA ILE A 18 -12.13 -30.55 -0.84
C ILE A 18 -11.93 -31.74 0.10
N ALA A 19 -13.05 -32.30 0.58
CA ALA A 19 -13.04 -33.56 1.28
C ALA A 19 -12.86 -34.69 0.25
N TYR A 20 -11.66 -35.28 0.21
CA TYR A 20 -11.51 -36.64 -0.32
C TYR A 20 -12.03 -37.58 0.77
N GLY A 21 -13.33 -37.89 0.67
CA GLY A 21 -14.06 -38.79 1.55
C GLY A 21 -14.10 -40.20 0.96
N GLY A 22 -13.79 -41.19 1.81
CA GLY A 22 -13.63 -42.59 1.46
C GLY A 22 -14.89 -43.28 0.97
N GLU A 23 -14.67 -44.48 0.46
CA GLU A 23 -15.69 -45.41 -0.02
C GLU A 23 -16.72 -45.68 1.08
N GLY A 24 -17.94 -45.24 0.82
CA GLY A 24 -19.13 -45.54 1.60
C GLY A 24 -20.27 -45.74 0.62
N GLU A 25 -20.62 -47.01 0.39
CA GLU A 25 -21.86 -47.44 -0.27
C GLU A 25 -23.05 -46.59 0.21
N PRO A 26 -23.86 -45.99 -0.69
CA PRO A 26 -25.04 -45.27 -0.27
C PRO A 26 -26.17 -46.28 -0.01
N HIS A 27 -26.61 -46.34 1.24
CA HIS A 27 -27.86 -47.00 1.61
C HIS A 27 -29.03 -46.40 0.79
N ALA A 28 -29.66 -47.26 -0.02
CA ALA A 28 -30.86 -46.97 -0.78
C ALA A 28 -32.06 -46.78 0.17
N GLY A 29 -32.34 -45.53 0.54
CA GLY A 29 -33.56 -45.09 1.22
C GLY A 29 -34.43 -44.27 0.26
N GLN A 30 -35.72 -44.60 0.20
CA GLN A 30 -36.73 -44.19 -0.78
C GLN A 30 -36.65 -42.73 -1.31
N LEU A 31 -36.42 -42.61 -2.63
CA LEU A 31 -36.73 -41.45 -3.47
C LEU A 31 -37.74 -41.88 -4.55
N GLU A 32 -38.87 -42.45 -4.14
CA GLU A 32 -39.94 -42.86 -5.05
C GLU A 32 -41.00 -41.74 -5.07
N HIS A 33 -41.15 -41.11 -6.24
CA HIS A 33 -41.93 -39.88 -6.55
C HIS A 33 -41.23 -38.53 -6.33
N ALA A 34 -40.01 -38.37 -6.86
CA ALA A 34 -39.62 -37.04 -7.32
C ALA A 34 -40.41 -36.72 -8.61
N ASP A 35 -41.13 -35.59 -8.64
CA ASP A 35 -41.82 -35.10 -9.84
C ASP A 35 -40.83 -35.07 -11.02
N PRO A 36 -41.08 -35.81 -12.12
CA PRO A 36 -40.19 -35.86 -13.28
C PRO A 36 -39.84 -34.47 -13.83
N GLN A 37 -40.75 -33.50 -13.66
CA GLN A 37 -40.55 -32.12 -14.11
C GLN A 37 -39.56 -31.34 -13.23
N LEU A 38 -39.42 -31.69 -11.95
CA LEU A 38 -38.48 -31.04 -11.03
C LEU A 38 -37.05 -31.52 -11.29
N LEU A 39 -36.86 -32.83 -11.51
CA LEU A 39 -35.56 -33.42 -11.84
C LEU A 39 -35.01 -32.91 -13.18
N HIS A 40 -35.88 -32.73 -14.18
CA HIS A 40 -35.49 -32.14 -15.46
C HIS A 40 -34.98 -30.70 -15.30
N ARG A 41 -35.71 -29.86 -14.55
CA ARG A 41 -35.32 -28.47 -14.27
C ARG A 41 -34.01 -28.37 -13.50
N LEU A 42 -33.82 -29.20 -12.46
CA LEU A 42 -32.56 -29.27 -11.71
C LEU A 42 -31.38 -29.68 -12.61
N ARG A 43 -31.58 -30.63 -13.52
CA ARG A 43 -30.56 -31.03 -14.50
C ARG A 43 -30.21 -29.90 -15.47
N GLU A 44 -31.20 -29.16 -15.97
CA GLU A 44 -30.98 -28.00 -16.84
C GLU A 44 -30.22 -26.86 -16.13
N GLU A 45 -30.56 -26.58 -14.88
CA GLU A 45 -29.86 -25.58 -14.05
C GLU A 45 -28.41 -25.97 -13.77
N LEU A 46 -28.15 -27.25 -13.45
CA LEU A 46 -26.79 -27.76 -13.25
C LEU A 46 -25.94 -27.65 -14.52
N VAL A 47 -26.49 -28.00 -15.68
CA VAL A 47 -25.81 -27.88 -16.99
C VAL A 47 -25.58 -26.41 -17.35
N ALA A 48 -26.54 -25.53 -17.09
CA ALA A 48 -26.40 -24.10 -17.31
C ALA A 48 -25.31 -23.49 -16.41
N LYS A 49 -25.28 -23.88 -15.13
CA LYS A 49 -24.27 -23.47 -14.16
C LYS A 49 -22.88 -23.96 -14.55
N GLU A 50 -22.73 -25.24 -14.91
CA GLU A 50 -21.46 -25.79 -15.38
C GLU A 50 -20.96 -25.06 -16.64
N LYS A 51 -21.86 -24.75 -17.58
CA LYS A 51 -21.52 -23.98 -18.79
C LYS A 51 -21.11 -22.55 -18.45
N ALA A 52 -21.76 -21.90 -17.49
CA ALA A 52 -21.39 -20.57 -17.00
C ALA A 52 -20.03 -20.58 -16.31
N ASP A 53 -19.78 -21.55 -15.42
CA ASP A 53 -18.53 -21.73 -14.71
C ASP A 53 -17.39 -22.04 -15.68
N LYS A 54 -17.61 -22.88 -16.69
CA LYS A 54 -16.65 -23.16 -17.75
C LYS A 54 -16.34 -21.94 -18.61
N LYS A 55 -17.33 -21.09 -18.91
CA LYS A 55 -17.10 -19.81 -19.61
C LYS A 55 -16.27 -18.87 -18.75
N ARG A 56 -16.60 -18.76 -17.46
CA ARG A 56 -15.86 -17.93 -16.48
C ARG A 56 -14.42 -18.41 -16.33
N SER A 57 -14.19 -19.71 -16.14
CA SER A 57 -12.85 -20.32 -16.08
C SER A 57 -12.06 -20.01 -17.36
N LYS A 58 -12.63 -20.19 -18.55
CA LYS A 58 -11.98 -19.83 -19.81
C LYS A 58 -11.63 -18.35 -19.92
N SER A 59 -12.48 -17.45 -19.42
CA SER A 59 -12.15 -16.01 -19.41
C SER A 59 -11.01 -15.69 -18.45
N ILE A 60 -10.97 -16.33 -17.28
CA ILE A 60 -9.89 -16.17 -16.31
C ILE A 60 -8.57 -16.67 -16.91
N ASP A 61 -8.55 -17.86 -17.52
CA ASP A 61 -7.35 -18.41 -18.14
C ASP A 61 -6.79 -17.51 -19.26
N LYS A 62 -7.68 -16.87 -20.03
CA LYS A 62 -7.29 -15.89 -21.05
C LYS A 62 -6.63 -14.66 -20.43
N THR A 63 -7.22 -14.09 -19.38
CA THR A 63 -6.64 -12.95 -18.66
C THR A 63 -5.29 -13.32 -18.04
N LEU A 64 -5.20 -14.46 -17.35
CA LEU A 64 -3.95 -14.95 -16.75
C LEU A 64 -2.86 -15.15 -17.79
N LYS A 65 -3.20 -15.66 -18.99
CA LYS A 65 -2.21 -15.82 -20.07
C LYS A 65 -1.72 -14.47 -20.59
N ALA A 66 -2.60 -13.47 -20.69
CA ALA A 66 -2.22 -12.11 -21.09
C ALA A 66 -1.32 -11.45 -20.04
N GLU A 67 -1.72 -11.47 -18.77
CA GLU A 67 -0.93 -10.93 -17.64
C GLU A 67 0.43 -11.64 -17.52
N LYS A 68 0.49 -12.97 -17.72
CA LYS A 68 1.75 -13.72 -17.71
C LYS A 68 2.69 -13.27 -18.83
N ARG A 69 2.16 -12.87 -19.99
CA ARG A 69 2.97 -12.33 -21.09
C ARG A 69 3.50 -10.96 -20.74
N GLU A 70 2.65 -10.07 -20.23
CA GLU A 70 3.04 -8.72 -19.80
C GLU A 70 4.09 -8.78 -18.69
N TYR A 71 3.86 -9.60 -17.67
CA TYR A 71 4.79 -9.82 -16.57
C TYR A 71 6.18 -10.26 -17.04
N LYS A 72 6.25 -11.15 -18.05
CA LYS A 72 7.53 -11.60 -18.64
C LYS A 72 8.23 -10.52 -19.46
N GLN A 73 7.48 -9.57 -20.01
CA GLN A 73 8.03 -8.45 -20.80
C GLN A 73 8.49 -7.29 -19.90
N THR A 74 7.97 -7.19 -18.67
CA THR A 74 8.35 -6.18 -17.70
C THR A 74 9.71 -6.46 -17.08
N HIS A 75 10.64 -5.51 -17.23
CA HIS A 75 11.95 -5.56 -16.60
C HIS A 75 11.87 -5.05 -15.16
N ARG A 76 12.28 -5.89 -14.20
CA ARG A 76 12.19 -5.60 -12.77
C ARG A 76 13.53 -5.19 -12.21
N LEU A 77 13.59 -3.97 -11.70
CA LEU A 77 14.80 -3.39 -11.13
C LEU A 77 14.62 -3.23 -9.62
N LEU A 78 15.61 -3.67 -8.85
CA LEU A 78 15.67 -3.47 -7.41
C LEU A 78 16.75 -2.43 -7.09
N LEU A 79 16.37 -1.38 -6.37
CA LEU A 79 17.29 -0.35 -5.90
C LEU A 79 17.71 -0.66 -4.46
N LEU A 80 19.01 -0.90 -4.25
CA LEU A 80 19.61 -1.18 -2.95
C LEU A 80 20.53 -0.03 -2.52
N GLY A 81 20.63 0.19 -1.22
CA GLY A 81 21.50 1.21 -0.64
C GLY A 81 21.10 1.56 0.79
N ALA A 82 22.02 2.16 1.55
CA ALA A 82 21.79 2.63 2.91
C ALA A 82 20.62 3.64 3.01
N GLY A 83 20.17 3.97 4.22
CA GLY A 83 19.27 5.12 4.43
C GLY A 83 19.79 6.36 3.70
N GLU A 84 18.89 7.19 3.17
CA GLU A 84 19.23 8.50 2.58
C GLU A 84 20.13 8.50 1.32
N SER A 85 20.57 7.34 0.83
CA SER A 85 21.37 7.15 -0.41
C SER A 85 20.74 7.63 -1.72
N GLY A 86 19.55 8.25 -1.70
CA GLY A 86 18.92 8.81 -2.90
C GLY A 86 18.09 7.84 -3.74
N LYS A 87 17.79 6.62 -3.25
CA LYS A 87 16.92 5.66 -3.96
C LYS A 87 15.58 6.26 -4.38
N SER A 88 14.91 6.97 -3.46
CA SER A 88 13.64 7.67 -3.75
C SER A 88 13.81 8.76 -4.80
N THR A 89 14.98 9.40 -4.87
CA THR A 89 15.30 10.42 -5.88
C THR A 89 15.39 9.79 -7.27
N ILE A 90 16.05 8.63 -7.41
CA ILE A 90 16.10 7.90 -8.69
C ILE A 90 14.69 7.53 -9.16
N VAL A 91 13.84 7.00 -8.28
CA VAL A 91 12.44 6.67 -8.63
C VAL A 91 11.65 7.91 -9.06
N LYS A 92 11.82 9.05 -8.36
CA LYS A 92 11.19 10.32 -8.75
C LYS A 92 11.66 10.79 -10.13
N GLN A 93 12.96 10.67 -10.44
CA GLN A 93 13.49 11.02 -11.76
C GLN A 93 12.93 10.11 -12.87
N MET A 94 12.84 8.81 -12.62
CA MET A 94 12.21 7.88 -13.56
C MET A 94 10.77 8.29 -13.90
N ARG A 95 10.01 8.73 -12.89
CA ARG A 95 8.64 9.22 -13.08
C ARG A 95 8.58 10.51 -13.91
N ILE A 96 9.47 11.47 -13.63
CA ILE A 96 9.54 12.75 -14.39
C ILE A 96 9.81 12.47 -15.87
N LEU A 97 10.73 11.57 -16.17
CA LEU A 97 11.17 11.29 -17.53
C LEU A 97 10.22 10.38 -18.32
N HIS A 98 9.54 9.44 -17.67
CA HIS A 98 8.82 8.36 -18.37
C HIS A 98 7.32 8.27 -18.06
N VAL A 99 6.81 8.99 -17.05
CA VAL A 99 5.42 8.84 -16.56
C VAL A 99 4.78 10.18 -16.24
N ASN A 100 4.57 11.02 -17.27
CA ASN A 100 3.80 12.30 -17.22
C ASN A 100 4.03 13.20 -15.97
N GLY A 101 5.20 13.09 -15.34
CA GLY A 101 5.56 13.84 -14.13
C GLY A 101 4.58 13.75 -12.96
N PHE A 102 4.50 14.85 -12.21
CA PHE A 102 3.63 15.03 -11.03
C PHE A 102 2.50 16.01 -11.35
N ASN A 103 1.28 15.69 -10.93
CA ASN A 103 0.12 16.54 -11.12
C ASN A 103 0.10 17.72 -10.11
N ALA A 104 -0.83 18.65 -10.29
CA ALA A 104 -0.90 19.85 -9.45
C ALA A 104 -1.26 19.54 -7.99
N GLU A 105 -2.12 18.54 -7.75
CA GLU A 105 -2.55 18.13 -6.42
C GLU A 105 -1.39 17.51 -5.62
N GLU A 106 -0.62 16.61 -6.25
CA GLU A 106 0.58 16.01 -5.68
C GLU A 106 1.62 17.08 -5.33
N LYS A 107 1.85 18.04 -6.24
CA LYS A 107 2.74 19.17 -5.97
C LYS A 107 2.26 19.97 -4.76
N LYS A 108 0.95 20.23 -4.65
CA LYS A 108 0.37 20.94 -3.50
C LYS A 108 0.60 20.18 -2.20
N MET A 109 0.42 18.85 -2.19
CA MET A 109 0.71 18.02 -1.03
C MET A 109 2.20 18.07 -0.65
N LYS A 110 3.12 18.20 -1.62
CA LYS A 110 4.56 18.31 -1.36
C LYS A 110 5.01 19.65 -0.79
N ILE A 111 4.18 20.70 -0.85
CA ILE A 111 4.53 21.99 -0.24
C ILE A 111 4.74 21.83 1.27
N GLN A 112 3.88 21.07 1.95
CA GLN A 112 4.02 20.85 3.39
C GLN A 112 5.30 20.08 3.72
N ASP A 113 5.61 19.02 2.96
CA ASP A 113 6.87 18.27 3.13
C ASP A 113 8.09 19.19 2.98
N ILE A 114 8.08 20.09 1.99
CA ILE A 114 9.18 21.05 1.77
C ILE A 114 9.31 22.02 2.95
N LYS A 115 8.18 22.55 3.43
CA LYS A 115 8.14 23.46 4.58
C LYS A 115 8.71 22.78 5.83
N ASN A 116 8.28 21.55 6.12
CA ASN A 116 8.77 20.77 7.25
C ASN A 116 10.27 20.50 7.14
N ASN A 117 10.76 20.09 5.96
CA ASN A 117 12.19 19.86 5.74
C ASN A 117 13.04 21.11 6.00
N ILE A 118 12.56 22.30 5.62
CA ILE A 118 13.28 23.56 5.89
C ILE A 118 13.33 23.85 7.39
N LYS A 119 12.21 23.66 8.10
CA LYS A 119 12.15 23.84 9.57
C LYS A 119 13.10 22.88 10.27
N GLU A 120 13.00 21.59 9.99
CA GLU A 120 13.85 20.56 10.58
C GLU A 120 15.34 20.81 10.29
N ALA A 121 15.67 21.23 9.06
CA ALA A 121 17.05 21.54 8.68
C ALA A 121 17.63 22.70 9.50
N ILE A 122 16.92 23.83 9.63
CA ILE A 122 17.45 24.97 10.38
C ILE A 122 17.53 24.68 11.87
N GLU A 123 16.54 23.97 12.42
CA GLU A 123 16.52 23.54 13.82
C GLU A 123 17.71 22.62 14.13
N THR A 124 17.98 21.64 13.26
CA THR A 124 19.11 20.73 13.38
C THR A 124 20.43 21.49 13.36
N ILE A 125 20.60 22.45 12.45
CA ILE A 125 21.83 23.25 12.33
C ILE A 125 22.06 24.06 13.62
N VAL A 126 21.05 24.83 14.05
CA VAL A 126 21.16 25.72 15.21
C VAL A 126 21.40 24.92 16.50
N THR A 127 20.74 23.77 16.65
CA THR A 127 20.95 22.87 17.78
C THR A 127 22.35 22.27 17.77
N ALA A 128 22.86 21.89 16.59
CA ALA A 128 24.20 21.32 16.45
C ALA A 128 25.31 22.33 16.77
N MET A 129 25.13 23.63 16.48
CA MET A 129 26.14 24.66 16.71
C MET A 129 26.69 24.67 18.16
N GLY A 130 25.82 24.46 19.16
CA GLY A 130 26.22 24.37 20.57
C GLY A 130 26.79 23.00 21.00
N ASN A 131 26.50 21.94 20.24
CA ASN A 131 26.94 20.57 20.54
C ASN A 131 28.28 20.20 19.87
N LEU A 132 28.75 21.01 18.92
CA LEU A 132 30.05 20.83 18.28
C LEU A 132 31.20 21.15 19.24
N ALA A 133 32.37 20.54 18.99
CA ALA A 133 33.58 20.77 19.75
C ALA A 133 34.72 21.24 18.82
N PRO A 134 35.17 22.52 18.89
CA PRO A 134 34.62 23.59 19.72
C PRO A 134 33.24 24.08 19.23
N PRO A 135 32.41 24.68 20.12
CA PRO A 135 31.12 25.27 19.73
C PRO A 135 31.29 26.36 18.67
N VAL A 136 30.26 26.51 17.82
CA VAL A 136 30.23 27.53 16.77
C VAL A 136 29.30 28.67 17.20
N GLU A 137 29.86 29.87 17.31
CA GLU A 137 29.13 31.08 17.68
C GLU A 137 28.57 31.82 16.45
N LEU A 138 27.56 32.65 16.68
CA LEU A 138 27.03 33.55 15.66
C LEU A 138 28.06 34.60 15.25
N ALA A 139 28.21 34.84 13.94
CA ALA A 139 29.05 35.91 13.42
C ALA A 139 28.57 37.31 13.85
N ASN A 140 27.24 37.51 13.93
CA ASN A 140 26.64 38.70 14.52
C ASN A 140 25.79 38.30 15.74
N PRO A 141 26.22 38.68 16.97
CA PRO A 141 25.47 38.42 18.20
C PRO A 141 24.05 39.00 18.22
N GLU A 142 23.78 40.06 17.44
CA GLU A 142 22.43 40.65 17.34
C GLU A 142 21.40 39.67 16.80
N ASN A 143 21.81 38.57 16.15
CA ASN A 143 20.89 37.56 15.63
C ASN A 143 20.46 36.51 16.67
N GLN A 144 20.90 36.61 17.92
CA GLN A 144 20.59 35.62 18.97
C GLN A 144 19.08 35.40 19.14
N PHE A 145 18.28 36.47 19.11
CA PHE A 145 16.82 36.36 19.22
C PHE A 145 16.17 35.50 18.11
N ARG A 146 16.82 35.39 16.94
CA ARG A 146 16.34 34.54 15.83
C ARG A 146 16.57 33.06 16.12
N ILE A 147 17.71 32.73 16.73
CA ILE A 147 18.00 31.38 17.22
C ILE A 147 16.97 31.01 18.29
N ASP A 148 16.76 31.89 19.26
CA ASP A 148 15.83 31.65 20.35
C ASP A 148 14.40 31.46 19.82
N TYR A 149 14.00 32.23 18.80
CA TYR A 149 12.72 32.06 18.12
C TYR A 149 12.59 30.68 17.47
N ILE A 150 13.60 30.25 16.69
CA ILE A 150 13.61 28.94 16.01
C ILE A 150 13.52 27.79 17.02
N LEU A 151 14.30 27.84 18.10
CA LEU A 151 14.31 26.80 19.14
C LEU A 151 13.02 26.78 19.96
N ASN A 152 12.40 27.94 20.22
CA ASN A 152 11.11 28.00 20.91
C ASN A 152 9.94 27.53 20.04
N LEU A 153 10.04 27.71 18.72
CA LEU A 153 9.09 27.23 17.73
C LEU A 153 9.03 25.71 17.60
N ALA A 154 10.15 25.02 17.85
CA ALA A 154 10.23 23.56 17.83
C ALA A 154 9.23 22.90 18.79
N ASN A 155 8.87 23.58 19.88
CA ASN A 155 7.95 23.07 20.90
C ASN A 155 6.46 23.16 20.52
N GLN A 156 6.11 23.80 19.40
CA GLN A 156 4.72 23.86 18.93
C GLN A 156 4.44 22.70 17.95
N ILE A 157 3.61 21.76 18.42
CA ILE A 157 3.19 20.54 17.70
C ILE A 157 2.39 20.89 16.43
N ASP A 158 1.69 22.03 16.43
CA ASP A 158 0.85 22.52 15.33
C ASP A 158 1.41 23.83 14.73
N PHE A 159 2.68 23.82 14.29
CA PHE A 159 3.22 24.97 13.57
C PHE A 159 2.61 25.04 12.16
N ASP A 160 1.63 25.91 11.99
CA ASP A 160 1.13 26.29 10.68
C ASP A 160 2.05 27.35 10.06
N PHE A 161 2.49 27.10 8.83
CA PHE A 161 3.23 28.07 8.03
C PHE A 161 2.27 29.10 7.40
N SER A 162 1.13 29.37 8.04
CA SER A 162 0.15 30.34 7.59
C SER A 162 0.77 31.74 7.65
N ALA A 163 0.79 32.39 6.48
CA ALA A 163 0.84 33.85 6.42
C ALA A 163 -0.52 34.42 6.84
#